data_AF-A0A7W5E456-F1
#
_entry.id   AF-A0A7W5E456-F1
#
_cell.length_a   1.000
_cell.length_b   1.000
_cell.length_c   1.000
_cell.angle_alpha   90.00
_cell.angle_beta   90.00
_cell.angle_gamma   90.00
#
_symmetry.space_group_name_H-M   'P 1'
#
loop_
_entity.id
_entity.type
_entity.pdbx_description
1 polymer ?
#
loop_
_entity_poly.entity_id
_entity_poly.type
_entity_poly.pdbx_seq_one_letter_code
_entity_poly.pdbx_strand_id
1 'polypeptide(L)'
;MKRSPGDLYAAERLMQAFVLNGDYEDAIDFGATLERDHPGIGMFSHHILDALFAVGKTESDFPWAVQPSIIRLDRSVADDCYDFLRPKRKPRRLEDLQIELWLHDYVAFSDNDLLHYLKSDQRFVVNGDSPNDAEIAVKRRRKT
;
A
#
# COMPACT_ATOMS: atom_id res chain seq x y z
N MET A 1 3.77 -30.72 17.77
CA MET A 1 3.71 -29.27 18.06
C MET A 1 2.23 -28.88 18.05
N LYS A 2 1.66 -28.43 19.17
CA LYS A 2 0.26 -28.00 19.19
C LYS A 2 0.16 -26.74 18.33
N ARG A 3 -0.62 -26.78 17.24
CA ARG A 3 -1.03 -25.58 16.51
C ARG A 3 -1.77 -24.70 17.52
N SER A 4 -1.28 -23.49 17.79
CA SER A 4 -1.98 -22.50 18.61
C SER A 4 -2.86 -21.70 17.65
N PRO A 5 -4.15 -22.02 17.47
CA PRO A 5 -4.95 -21.49 16.37
C PRO A 5 -5.34 -20.02 16.54
N GLY A 6 -4.98 -19.40 17.68
CA GLY A 6 -5.32 -18.01 18.01
C GLY A 6 -4.13 -17.07 18.09
N ASP A 7 -2.92 -17.51 17.73
CA ASP A 7 -1.77 -16.60 17.62
C ASP A 7 -1.80 -15.94 16.23
N LEU A 8 -2.49 -14.79 16.15
CA LEU A 8 -2.65 -14.04 14.91
C LEU A 8 -1.33 -13.53 14.34
N TYR A 9 -0.35 -13.28 15.21
CA TYR A 9 0.98 -12.87 14.79
C TYR A 9 1.71 -14.04 14.11
N ALA A 10 1.71 -15.23 14.73
CA ALA A 10 2.30 -16.41 14.10
C ALA A 10 1.59 -16.77 12.77
N ALA A 11 0.28 -16.56 12.69
CA ALA A 11 -0.48 -16.77 11.46
C ALA A 11 -0.07 -15.79 10.35
N GLU A 12 0.12 -14.52 10.66
CA GLU A 12 0.61 -13.53 9.68
C GLU A 12 2.04 -13.83 9.22
N ARG A 13 2.92 -14.22 10.14
CA ARG A 13 4.30 -14.59 9.78
C ARG A 13 4.34 -15.79 8.85
N LEU A 14 3.39 -16.71 8.98
CA LEU A 14 3.24 -17.84 8.06
C LEU A 14 2.71 -17.38 6.69
N MET A 15 1.69 -16.52 6.64
CA MET A 15 1.21 -15.90 5.39
C MET A 15 2.34 -15.21 4.63
N GLN A 16 3.10 -14.37 5.34
CA GLN A 16 4.23 -13.67 4.75
C GLN A 16 5.27 -14.66 4.21
N ALA A 17 5.54 -15.76 4.91
CA ALA A 17 6.48 -16.76 4.45
C ALA A 17 6.03 -17.45 3.15
N PHE A 18 4.74 -17.78 3.02
CA PHE A 18 4.21 -18.32 1.77
C PHE A 18 4.39 -17.33 0.61
N VAL A 19 4.03 -16.06 0.80
CA VAL A 19 4.18 -15.01 -0.22
C VAL A 19 5.65 -14.86 -0.63
N LEU A 20 6.56 -14.77 0.32
CA LEU A 20 8.00 -14.59 0.05
C LEU A 20 8.63 -15.81 -0.63
N ASN A 21 8.09 -17.01 -0.43
CA ASN A 21 8.54 -18.24 -1.10
C ASN A 21 7.92 -18.44 -2.49
N GLY A 22 6.93 -17.63 -2.88
CA GLY A 22 6.18 -17.80 -4.12
C GLY A 22 5.08 -18.86 -4.04
N ASP A 23 4.76 -19.33 -2.83
CA ASP A 23 3.68 -20.28 -2.56
C ASP A 23 2.33 -19.55 -2.52
N TYR A 24 1.99 -18.85 -3.60
CA TYR A 24 0.87 -17.90 -3.62
C TYR A 24 -0.50 -18.55 -3.43
N GLU A 25 -0.74 -19.72 -4.03
CA GLU A 25 -2.02 -20.42 -3.84
C GLU A 25 -2.16 -20.94 -2.40
N ASP A 26 -1.07 -21.39 -1.76
CA ASP A 26 -1.09 -21.76 -0.33
C ASP A 26 -1.36 -20.54 0.57
N ALA A 27 -0.81 -19.37 0.22
CA ALA A 27 -1.12 -18.10 0.89
C ALA A 27 -2.60 -17.73 0.74
N ILE A 28 -3.18 -17.90 -0.46
CA ILE A 28 -4.60 -17.61 -0.73
C ILE A 28 -5.50 -18.55 0.07
N ASP A 29 -5.24 -19.86 0.04
CA ASP A 29 -6.04 -20.87 0.74
C ASP A 29 -5.97 -20.72 2.26
N PHE A 30 -4.77 -20.47 2.80
CA PHE A 30 -4.59 -20.20 4.22
C PHE A 30 -5.23 -18.87 4.63
N GLY A 31 -5.06 -17.83 3.82
CA GLY A 31 -5.70 -16.52 4.02
C GLY A 31 -7.22 -16.58 4.00
N ALA A 32 -7.83 -17.41 3.15
CA ALA A 32 -9.29 -17.64 3.15
C ALA A 32 -9.80 -18.22 4.48
N THR A 33 -9.00 -19.07 5.13
CA THR A 33 -9.31 -19.55 6.48
C THR A 33 -9.25 -18.42 7.50
N LEU A 34 -8.21 -17.57 7.44
CA LEU A 34 -8.04 -16.44 8.36
C LEU A 34 -9.10 -15.36 8.18
N GLU A 35 -9.47 -14.99 6.95
CA GLU A 35 -10.50 -13.99 6.70
C GLU A 35 -11.89 -14.47 7.15
N ARG A 36 -12.18 -15.77 7.05
CA ARG A 36 -13.43 -16.32 7.58
C ARG A 36 -13.48 -16.24 9.11
N ASP A 37 -12.38 -16.57 9.77
CA ASP A 37 -12.32 -16.69 11.23
C ASP A 37 -12.06 -15.33 11.91
N HIS A 38 -11.41 -14.40 11.19
CA HIS A 38 -10.96 -13.09 11.64
C HIS A 38 -11.09 -12.03 10.53
N PRO A 39 -12.33 -11.70 10.10
CA PRO A 39 -12.57 -10.86 8.94
C PRO A 39 -12.07 -9.42 9.12
N GLY A 40 -11.49 -8.84 8.06
CA GLY A 40 -11.11 -7.43 8.00
C GLY A 40 -9.82 -7.08 8.77
N ILE A 41 -9.01 -8.07 9.14
CA ILE A 41 -7.68 -7.83 9.71
C ILE A 41 -6.71 -7.45 8.58
N GLY A 42 -6.32 -6.17 8.53
CA GLY A 42 -5.52 -5.60 7.43
C GLY A 42 -4.22 -6.35 7.12
N MET A 43 -3.48 -6.81 8.14
CA MET A 43 -2.24 -7.57 7.93
C MET A 43 -2.47 -8.89 7.18
N PHE A 44 -3.64 -9.53 7.31
CA PHE A 44 -3.98 -10.72 6.52
C PHE A 44 -4.41 -10.33 5.11
N SER A 45 -5.27 -9.31 4.98
CA SER A 45 -5.73 -8.82 3.68
C SER A 45 -4.57 -8.41 2.78
N HIS A 46 -3.51 -7.80 3.34
CA HIS A 46 -2.33 -7.38 2.58
C HIS A 46 -1.61 -8.58 1.93
N HIS A 47 -1.31 -9.63 2.70
CA HIS A 47 -0.63 -10.81 2.17
C HIS A 47 -1.51 -11.60 1.18
N ILE A 48 -2.83 -11.62 1.38
CA ILE A 48 -3.77 -12.20 0.43
C ILE A 48 -3.74 -11.42 -0.90
N LEU A 49 -3.78 -10.08 -0.84
CA LEU A 49 -3.70 -9.23 -2.02
C LEU A 49 -2.38 -9.39 -2.77
N ASP A 50 -1.25 -9.45 -2.05
CA ASP A 50 0.06 -9.72 -2.65
C ASP A 50 0.06 -11.04 -3.43
N ALA A 51 -0.48 -12.10 -2.83
CA ALA A 51 -0.58 -13.42 -3.47
C ALA A 51 -1.51 -13.41 -4.70
N LEU A 52 -2.68 -12.76 -4.60
CA LEU A 52 -3.63 -12.64 -5.71
C LEU A 52 -2.98 -11.91 -6.90
N PHE A 53 -2.35 -10.78 -6.65
CA PHE A 53 -1.74 -9.97 -7.70
C PHE A 53 -0.55 -10.68 -8.35
N ALA A 54 0.23 -11.44 -7.57
CA ALA A 54 1.35 -12.23 -8.09
C ALA A 54 0.91 -13.32 -9.09
N VAL A 55 -0.30 -13.87 -8.94
CA VAL A 55 -0.87 -14.86 -9.87
C VAL A 55 -1.77 -14.25 -10.95
N GLY A 56 -1.79 -12.92 -11.08
CA GLY A 56 -2.59 -12.20 -12.07
C GLY A 56 -4.10 -12.15 -11.76
N LYS A 57 -4.49 -12.49 -10.53
CA LYS A 57 -5.85 -12.29 -10.02
C LYS A 57 -5.99 -10.86 -9.47
N THR A 58 -7.22 -10.48 -9.16
CA THR A 58 -7.59 -9.20 -8.54
C THR A 58 -8.27 -9.45 -7.20
N GLU A 59 -8.53 -8.39 -6.43
CA GLU A 59 -9.32 -8.48 -5.19
C GLU A 59 -10.73 -9.03 -5.42
N SER A 60 -11.26 -8.92 -6.64
CA SER A 60 -12.58 -9.45 -6.99
C SER A 60 -12.60 -10.97 -7.09
N ASP A 61 -11.43 -11.61 -7.21
CA ASP A 61 -11.28 -13.06 -7.32
C ASP A 61 -11.22 -13.76 -5.95
N PHE A 62 -11.38 -13.01 -4.85
CA PHE A 62 -11.36 -13.54 -3.50
C PHE A 62 -12.67 -13.23 -2.75
N PRO A 63 -13.23 -14.21 -1.99
CA PRO A 63 -14.51 -14.05 -1.31
C PRO A 63 -14.35 -13.30 0.03
N TRP A 64 -14.03 -12.01 -0.02
CA TRP A 64 -13.86 -11.17 1.16
C TRP A 64 -15.11 -11.12 2.02
N ALA A 65 -14.95 -11.32 3.33
CA ALA A 65 -16.02 -11.04 4.29
C ALA A 65 -16.11 -9.52 4.56
N VAL A 66 -14.96 -8.85 4.64
CA VAL A 66 -14.85 -7.39 4.62
C VAL A 66 -13.92 -6.98 3.48
N GLN A 67 -14.42 -6.13 2.59
CA GLN A 67 -13.64 -5.62 1.46
C GLN A 67 -12.45 -4.79 1.97
N PRO A 68 -11.21 -5.11 1.54
CA PRO A 68 -10.04 -4.33 1.92
C PRO A 68 -10.06 -2.96 1.23
N SER A 69 -9.50 -1.96 1.92
CA SER A 69 -9.23 -0.65 1.32
C SER A 69 -7.99 -0.74 0.45
N ILE A 70 -8.15 -0.46 -0.85
CA ILE A 70 -7.06 -0.52 -1.84
C ILE A 70 -6.91 0.86 -2.49
N ILE A 71 -5.74 1.46 -2.30
CA ILE A 71 -5.38 2.73 -2.94
C ILE A 71 -4.70 2.42 -4.26
N ARG A 72 -5.29 2.93 -5.34
CA ARG A 72 -4.75 2.82 -6.70
C ARG A 72 -4.24 4.17 -7.15
N LEU A 73 -3.18 4.15 -7.95
CA LEU A 73 -2.54 5.36 -8.42
C LEU A 73 -3.42 6.09 -9.43
N ASP A 74 -4.09 7.14 -8.97
CA ASP A 74 -4.97 7.95 -9.79
C ASP A 74 -4.86 9.44 -9.41
N ARG A 75 -5.79 10.25 -9.91
CA ARG A 75 -5.80 11.69 -9.61
C ARG A 75 -6.08 11.99 -8.14
N SER A 76 -6.90 11.18 -7.47
CA SER A 76 -7.20 11.38 -6.05
C SER A 76 -5.95 11.24 -5.19
N VAL A 77 -5.07 10.29 -5.50
CA VAL A 77 -3.75 10.14 -4.85
C VAL A 77 -2.90 11.42 -4.97
N ALA A 78 -2.86 12.03 -6.16
CA ALA A 78 -2.15 13.30 -6.34
C ALA A 78 -2.87 14.46 -5.62
N ASP A 79 -4.20 14.46 -5.55
CA ASP A 79 -4.95 15.48 -4.82
C ASP A 79 -4.68 15.39 -3.30
N ASP A 80 -4.66 14.20 -2.73
CA ASP A 80 -4.32 13.94 -1.32
C ASP A 80 -2.88 14.38 -1.01
N CYS A 81 -1.93 13.98 -1.85
CA CYS A 81 -0.54 14.43 -1.74
C CYS A 81 -0.43 15.96 -1.79
N TYR A 82 -1.18 16.60 -2.70
CA TYR A 82 -1.19 18.05 -2.83
C TYR A 82 -1.73 18.71 -1.57
N ASP A 83 -2.86 18.25 -1.05
CA ASP A 83 -3.49 18.83 0.14
C ASP A 83 -2.65 18.63 1.41
N PHE A 84 -1.97 17.49 1.54
CA PHE A 84 -1.01 17.25 2.61
C PHE A 84 0.20 18.18 2.52
N LEU A 85 0.77 18.38 1.32
CA LEU A 85 1.99 19.15 1.10
C LEU A 85 1.75 20.67 1.08
N ARG A 86 0.57 21.12 0.64
CA ARG A 86 0.21 22.54 0.51
C ARG A 86 0.49 23.38 1.76
N PRO A 87 0.11 22.97 2.98
CA PRO A 87 0.40 23.74 4.18
C PRO A 87 1.88 23.65 4.64
N LYS A 88 2.69 22.74 4.08
CA LYS A 88 4.05 22.48 4.57
C LYS A 88 5.04 23.51 4.04
N ARG A 89 5.92 23.99 4.93
CA ARG A 89 6.96 24.97 4.56
C ARG A 89 8.15 24.34 3.84
N LYS A 90 8.58 23.16 4.30
CA LYS A 90 9.69 22.36 3.79
C LYS A 90 9.17 21.19 2.93
N PRO A 91 9.93 20.73 1.93
CA PRO A 91 9.64 19.48 1.22
C PRO A 91 9.46 18.29 2.16
N ARG A 92 8.86 17.22 1.65
CA ARG A 92 8.69 15.94 2.33
C ARG A 92 9.24 14.81 1.47
N ARG A 93 9.60 13.72 2.12
CA ARG A 93 9.99 12.48 1.43
C ARG A 93 8.74 11.72 1.01
N LEU A 94 8.93 10.77 0.12
CA LEU A 94 7.85 9.88 -0.32
C LEU A 94 7.32 9.02 0.85
N GLU A 95 8.22 8.58 1.74
CA GLU A 95 7.89 7.87 2.99
C GLU A 95 6.93 8.68 3.88
N ASP A 96 7.12 10.01 4.00
CA ASP A 96 6.22 10.86 4.78
C ASP A 96 4.79 10.83 4.23
N LEU A 97 4.64 10.75 2.89
CA LEU A 97 3.33 10.68 2.25
C LEU A 97 2.66 9.35 2.54
N GLN A 98 3.39 8.24 2.42
CA GLN A 98 2.85 6.91 2.63
C GLN A 98 2.40 6.69 4.07
N ILE A 99 3.21 7.07 5.05
CA ILE A 99 2.88 6.94 6.47
C ILE A 99 1.69 7.82 6.85
N GLU A 100 1.61 9.05 6.34
CA GLU A 100 0.57 9.99 6.76
C GLU A 100 -0.77 9.78 6.03
N LEU A 101 -0.74 9.25 4.81
CA LEU A 101 -1.94 9.11 3.98
C LEU A 101 -2.51 7.69 3.98
N TRP A 102 -1.67 6.65 4.01
CA TRP A 102 -2.09 5.28 3.68
C TRP A 102 -1.52 4.20 4.62
N LEU A 103 -1.17 4.56 5.86
CA LEU A 103 -0.58 3.62 6.84
C LEU A 103 -1.39 2.33 7.03
N HIS A 104 -2.71 2.41 6.86
CA HIS A 104 -3.63 1.31 7.12
C HIS A 104 -4.28 0.74 5.85
N ASP A 105 -3.92 1.25 4.67
CA ASP A 105 -4.49 0.83 3.41
C ASP A 105 -3.50 -0.02 2.61
N TYR A 106 -4.03 -0.87 1.73
CA TYR A 106 -3.20 -1.55 0.76
C TYR A 106 -2.88 -0.62 -0.40
N VAL A 107 -1.61 -0.28 -0.58
CA VAL A 107 -1.14 0.59 -1.67
C VAL A 107 -0.77 -0.26 -2.88
N ALA A 108 -1.62 -0.27 -3.90
CA ALA A 108 -1.45 -1.08 -5.12
C ALA A 108 -0.59 -0.41 -6.19
N PHE A 109 0.48 0.27 -5.77
CA PHE A 109 1.48 0.89 -6.64
C PHE A 109 2.82 0.96 -5.91
N SER A 110 3.92 0.95 -6.64
CA SER A 110 5.24 1.09 -6.04
C SER A 110 5.58 2.55 -5.74
N ASP A 111 6.57 2.74 -4.87
CA ASP A 111 7.17 4.05 -4.61
C ASP A 111 7.67 4.74 -5.88
N ASN A 112 8.21 3.95 -6.82
CA ASN A 112 8.66 4.46 -8.11
C ASN A 112 7.47 4.95 -8.95
N ASP A 113 6.37 4.22 -8.96
CA ASP A 113 5.16 4.63 -9.69
C ASP A 113 4.64 5.97 -9.15
N LEU A 114 4.54 6.09 -7.82
CA LEU A 114 4.13 7.35 -7.17
C LEU A 114 5.10 8.49 -7.50
N LEU A 115 6.41 8.26 -7.40
CA LEU A 115 7.42 9.27 -7.71
C LEU A 115 7.30 9.75 -9.16
N HIS A 116 7.21 8.82 -10.11
CA HIS A 116 7.05 9.14 -11.54
C HIS A 116 5.75 9.90 -11.79
N TYR A 117 4.66 9.49 -11.14
CA TYR A 117 3.36 10.14 -11.26
C TYR A 117 3.40 11.58 -10.74
N LEU A 118 3.97 11.82 -9.56
CA LEU A 118 4.12 13.16 -9.00
C LEU A 118 5.07 14.04 -9.82
N LYS A 119 6.13 13.47 -10.42
CA LYS A 119 7.01 14.19 -11.36
C LYS A 119 6.27 14.67 -12.61
N SER A 120 5.28 13.93 -13.07
CA SER A 120 4.48 14.27 -14.25
C SER A 120 3.42 15.35 -13.97
N ASP A 121 3.04 15.55 -12.71
CA ASP A 121 2.02 16.52 -12.30
C ASP A 121 2.66 17.90 -12.03
N GLN A 122 2.23 18.88 -12.83
CA GLN A 122 2.77 20.26 -12.81
C GLN A 122 2.56 21.02 -11.50
N ARG A 123 1.71 20.51 -10.60
CA ARG A 123 1.48 21.08 -9.26
C ARG A 123 2.64 20.83 -8.31
N PHE A 124 3.48 19.83 -8.58
CA PHE A 124 4.58 19.46 -7.70
C PHE A 124 5.92 19.97 -8.21
N VAL A 125 6.85 20.11 -7.26
CA VAL A 125 8.28 20.25 -7.48
C VAL A 125 8.91 19.06 -6.81
N VAL A 126 9.54 18.20 -7.61
CA VAL A 126 10.21 16.99 -7.15
C VAL A 126 11.70 17.13 -7.45
N ASN A 127 12.52 17.09 -6.41
CA ASN A 127 13.98 17.08 -6.53
C ASN A 127 14.50 15.70 -6.14
N GLY A 128 15.29 15.06 -7.00
CA GLY A 128 15.78 13.69 -6.77
C GLY A 128 15.17 12.68 -7.74
N ASP A 129 15.85 11.55 -7.91
CA ASP A 129 15.50 10.52 -8.90
C ASP A 129 15.18 9.16 -8.28
N SER A 130 15.34 9.01 -6.97
CA SER A 130 15.02 7.80 -6.23
C SER A 130 13.95 8.08 -5.18
N PRO A 131 13.03 7.15 -4.89
CA PRO A 131 12.06 7.34 -3.81
C PRO A 131 12.69 7.60 -2.44
N ASN A 132 13.91 7.09 -2.22
CA ASN A 132 14.63 7.22 -0.95
C ASN A 132 15.21 8.63 -0.70
N ASP A 133 15.48 9.39 -1.77
CA ASP A 133 16.10 10.72 -1.68
C ASP A 133 15.23 11.86 -2.23
N ALA A 134 14.13 11.53 -2.89
CA ALA A 134 13.25 12.52 -3.48
C ALA A 134 12.63 13.45 -2.43
N GLU A 135 12.80 14.75 -2.66
CA GLU A 135 12.15 15.82 -1.92
C GLU A 135 11.00 16.40 -2.73
N ILE A 136 9.80 16.32 -2.17
CA ILE A 136 8.55 16.67 -2.83
C ILE A 136 7.93 17.88 -2.14
N ALA A 137 7.56 18.90 -2.92
CA ALA A 137 6.82 20.07 -2.46
C ALA A 137 5.77 20.49 -3.48
N VAL A 138 4.78 21.28 -3.06
CA VAL A 138 3.88 21.95 -4.01
C VAL A 138 4.54 23.18 -4.62
N LYS A 139 4.30 23.41 -5.90
CA LYS A 139 4.73 24.61 -6.61
C LYS A 139 3.97 25.83 -6.08
N ARG A 140 4.69 26.77 -5.46
CA ARG A 140 4.08 28.02 -4.99
C ARG A 140 3.97 29.03 -6.14
N ARG A 141 2.81 29.64 -6.30
CA ARG A 141 2.70 30.83 -7.16
C ARG A 141 3.55 31.94 -6.55
N ARG A 142 4.51 32.48 -7.30
CA ARG A 142 5.18 33.72 -6.92
C ARG A 142 4.09 34.79 -6.82
N LYS A 143 4.04 35.50 -5.69
CA LYS A 143 3.31 36.77 -5.63
C LYS A 143 4.05 37.73 -6.57
N THR A 144 3.46 37.99 -7.73
CA THR A 144 3.76 39.19 -8.53
C THR A 144 3.36 40.44 -7.75
#